data_AF-A0A1L5KXI7-F1
#
_entry.id   AF-A0A1L5KXI7-F1
#
_cell.length_a   1.000
_cell.length_b   1.000
_cell.length_c   1.000
_cell.angle_alpha   90.00
_cell.angle_beta   90.00
_cell.angle_gamma   90.00
#
_symmetry.space_group_name_H-M   'P 1'
#
loop_
_entity.id
_entity.type
_entity.pdbx_description
1 polymer ?
#
loop_
_entity_poly.entity_id
_entity_poly.type
_entity_poly.pdbx_seq_one_letter_code
_entity_poly.pdbx_strand_id
1 'polypeptide(L)'
;AAQQAAGRIEKEAVGGFVLASNLQGSMLTPRGGGMVRPADVRRIAQLPGVDSYMVRQNATADLVGANVVKVPGGDDYDATKEQQFGNAANVIGTNDSSKLNVFTSRTLGMAEGRHLKASDKYTSMIHEDLAKANGLKVGDTLTLKANAYDADNESHSTATVKTTIVGIFKGDSARKVSSRAELTA
;
A
#
# COMPACT_ATOMS: atom_id res chain seq x y z
N ALA A 1 4.24 13.34 39.14
CA ALA A 1 4.20 12.15 38.27
C ALA A 1 3.11 12.24 37.20
N ALA A 2 1.83 12.40 37.56
CA ALA A 2 0.73 12.46 36.59
C ALA A 2 0.82 13.62 35.57
N GLN A 3 1.23 14.83 35.98
CA GLN A 3 1.42 15.98 35.07
C GLN A 3 2.62 15.80 34.11
N GLN A 4 3.69 15.14 34.54
CA GLN A 4 4.82 14.82 33.66
C GLN A 4 4.46 13.71 32.66
N ALA A 5 3.62 12.75 33.07
CA ALA A 5 3.06 11.74 32.18
C ALA A 5 2.07 12.36 31.18
N ALA A 6 1.18 13.26 31.62
CA ALA A 6 0.25 13.99 30.75
C ALA A 6 0.98 14.89 29.74
N GLY A 7 2.01 15.62 30.17
CA GLY A 7 2.83 16.46 29.28
C GLY A 7 3.70 15.67 28.29
N ARG A 8 3.99 14.38 28.56
CA ARG A 8 4.57 13.47 27.55
C ARG A 8 3.51 13.00 26.57
N ILE A 9 2.33 12.61 27.05
CA ILE A 9 1.21 12.19 26.20
C ILE A 9 0.76 13.32 25.27
N GLU A 10 0.68 14.57 25.73
CA GLU A 10 0.37 15.73 24.88
C GLU A 10 1.45 16.04 23.84
N LYS A 11 2.74 15.86 24.18
CA LYS A 11 3.85 16.02 23.23
C LYS A 11 3.95 14.87 22.23
N GLU A 12 3.43 13.70 22.59
CA GLU A 12 3.40 12.49 21.76
C GLU A 12 2.07 12.35 20.98
N ALA A 13 1.05 13.12 21.35
CA ALA A 13 -0.25 13.17 20.67
C ALA A 13 -0.10 13.90 19.34
N VAL A 14 0.16 13.14 18.28
CA VAL A 14 0.11 13.64 16.90
C VAL A 14 -1.34 13.85 16.51
N GLY A 15 -1.80 15.11 16.55
CA GLY A 15 -3.05 15.52 15.95
C GLY A 15 -2.94 15.51 14.42
N GLY A 16 -3.96 15.00 13.72
CA GLY A 16 -3.96 14.95 12.27
C GLY A 16 -5.34 14.77 11.67
N PHE A 17 -5.42 14.87 10.35
CA PHE A 17 -6.64 14.63 9.58
C PHE A 17 -6.29 13.86 8.31
N VAL A 18 -7.29 13.17 7.74
CA VAL A 18 -7.18 12.53 6.44
C VAL A 18 -7.99 13.33 5.43
N LEU A 19 -7.32 13.77 4.37
CA LEU A 19 -8.00 14.28 3.18
C LEU A 19 -8.09 13.13 2.17
N ALA A 20 -9.32 12.79 1.77
CA ALA A 20 -9.59 11.72 0.82
C ALA A 20 -10.81 12.07 -0.04
N SER A 21 -10.91 11.47 -1.23
CA SER A 21 -12.15 11.51 -2.00
C SER A 21 -13.27 10.80 -1.26
N ASN A 22 -14.48 11.35 -1.33
CA ASN A 22 -15.66 10.70 -0.77
C ASN A 22 -16.09 9.54 -1.67
N LEU A 23 -15.81 8.31 -1.25
CA LEU A 23 -16.14 7.08 -2.01
C LEU A 23 -17.64 6.93 -2.29
N GLN A 24 -18.52 7.46 -1.43
CA GLN A 24 -19.97 7.31 -1.59
C GLN A 24 -20.58 8.34 -2.54
N GLY A 25 -19.90 9.46 -2.78
CA GLY A 25 -20.44 10.59 -3.55
C GLY A 25 -19.57 11.02 -4.73
N SER A 26 -18.39 10.45 -4.88
CA SER A 26 -17.52 10.75 -6.02
C SER A 26 -17.84 9.80 -7.17
N MET A 27 -17.85 10.34 -8.39
CA MET A 27 -18.00 9.59 -9.64
C MET A 27 -16.73 9.72 -10.48
N LEU A 28 -15.57 9.99 -9.84
CA LEU A 28 -14.31 10.23 -10.55
C LEU A 28 -13.63 8.95 -11.03
N THR A 29 -13.92 7.81 -10.40
CA THR A 29 -13.58 6.47 -10.90
C THR A 29 -14.77 5.53 -10.68
N PRO A 30 -14.82 4.36 -11.35
CA PRO A 30 -15.92 3.41 -11.18
C PRO A 30 -16.15 2.91 -9.75
N ARG A 31 -15.12 2.89 -8.88
CA ARG A 31 -15.28 2.58 -7.45
C ARG A 31 -15.60 3.79 -6.57
N GLY A 32 -15.98 4.91 -7.17
CA GLY A 32 -16.16 6.19 -6.49
C GLY A 32 -14.85 6.75 -5.93
N GLY A 33 -13.71 6.27 -6.42
CA GLY A 33 -12.39 6.74 -6.05
C GLY A 33 -12.11 8.14 -6.59
N GLY A 34 -10.84 8.53 -6.50
CA GLY A 34 -10.36 9.81 -7.00
C GLY A 34 -9.08 10.19 -6.29
N MET A 35 -8.34 11.13 -6.88
CA MET A 35 -7.10 11.62 -6.29
C MET A 35 -7.30 13.01 -5.69
N VAL A 36 -6.87 13.18 -4.44
CA VAL A 36 -6.61 14.51 -3.91
C VAL A 36 -5.57 15.17 -4.79
N ARG A 37 -5.86 16.38 -5.30
CA ARG A 37 -4.98 17.05 -6.25
C ARG A 37 -3.59 17.28 -5.61
N PRO A 38 -2.48 16.88 -6.26
CA PRO A 38 -1.14 17.07 -5.71
C PRO A 38 -0.81 18.54 -5.37
N ALA A 39 -1.39 19.50 -6.09
CA ALA A 39 -1.23 20.92 -5.81
C ALA A 39 -1.83 21.34 -4.46
N ASP A 40 -2.99 20.76 -4.09
CA ASP A 40 -3.64 21.05 -2.81
C ASP A 40 -2.88 20.41 -1.66
N VAL A 41 -2.39 19.17 -1.84
CA VAL A 41 -1.51 18.51 -0.87
C VAL A 41 -0.30 19.39 -0.58
N ARG A 42 0.39 19.89 -1.62
CA ARG A 42 1.55 20.77 -1.45
C ARG A 42 1.22 22.06 -0.71
N ARG A 43 0.08 22.68 -1.02
CA ARG A 43 -0.36 23.91 -0.35
C ARG A 43 -0.64 23.67 1.14
N ILE A 44 -1.32 22.58 1.48
CA ILE A 44 -1.63 22.21 2.87
C ILE A 44 -0.34 21.88 3.63
N ALA A 45 0.56 21.12 3.02
CA ALA A 45 1.84 20.74 3.61
C ALA A 45 2.77 21.92 3.96
N GLN A 46 2.50 23.12 3.41
CA GLN A 46 3.25 24.35 3.67
C GLN A 46 2.61 25.25 4.74
N LEU A 47 1.43 24.89 5.27
CA LEU A 47 0.76 25.68 6.29
C LEU A 47 1.53 25.62 7.63
N PRO A 48 1.61 26.73 8.38
CA PRO A 48 2.16 26.71 9.74
C PRO A 48 1.44 25.69 10.63
N GLY A 49 2.20 24.87 11.35
CA GLY A 49 1.68 23.80 12.21
C GLY A 49 1.49 22.44 11.51
N VAL A 50 1.76 22.33 10.20
CA VAL A 50 1.86 21.04 9.53
C VAL A 50 3.32 20.58 9.53
N ASP A 51 3.66 19.73 10.49
CA ASP A 51 5.04 19.23 10.64
C ASP A 51 5.41 18.19 9.58
N SER A 52 4.43 17.45 9.07
CA SER A 52 4.68 16.39 8.12
C SER A 52 3.42 15.92 7.40
N TYR A 53 3.58 15.29 6.23
CA TYR A 53 2.50 14.68 5.48
C TYR A 53 2.93 13.34 4.86
N MET A 54 1.94 12.54 4.49
CA MET A 54 2.10 11.33 3.67
C MET A 54 0.95 11.31 2.65
N VAL A 55 1.26 10.97 1.40
CA VAL A 55 0.26 10.64 0.38
C VAL A 55 0.25 9.15 0.18
N ARG A 56 -0.94 8.57 -0.04
CA ARG A 56 -1.07 7.18 -0.46
C ARG A 56 -2.06 7.05 -1.60
N GLN A 57 -1.81 6.10 -2.49
CA GLN A 57 -2.71 5.73 -3.57
C GLN A 57 -2.73 4.21 -3.70
N ASN A 58 -3.91 3.64 -3.86
CA ASN A 58 -4.08 2.21 -4.11
C ASN A 58 -4.16 1.96 -5.62
N ALA A 59 -3.65 0.81 -6.05
CA ALA A 59 -3.77 0.30 -7.41
C ALA A 59 -3.80 -1.23 -7.39
N THR A 60 -4.24 -1.83 -8.48
CA THR A 60 -4.15 -3.27 -8.72
C THR A 60 -3.10 -3.54 -9.80
N ALA A 61 -2.15 -4.45 -9.54
CA ALA A 61 -1.13 -4.80 -10.51
C ALA A 61 -0.84 -6.30 -10.51
N ASP A 62 -0.64 -6.87 -11.70
CA ASP A 62 -0.16 -8.24 -11.85
C ASP A 62 1.33 -8.32 -11.53
N LEU A 63 1.73 -9.38 -10.84
CA LEU A 63 3.13 -9.73 -10.70
C LEU A 63 3.63 -10.43 -11.96
N VAL A 64 4.77 -10.01 -12.49
CA VAL A 64 5.40 -10.64 -13.66
C VAL A 64 6.67 -11.36 -13.21
N GLY A 65 6.71 -12.68 -13.39
CA GLY A 65 7.83 -13.53 -12.95
C GLY A 65 7.84 -13.81 -11.44
N ALA A 66 6.78 -13.46 -10.73
CA ALA A 66 6.51 -13.81 -9.34
C ALA A 66 5.02 -14.13 -9.19
N ASN A 67 4.66 -14.85 -8.14
CA ASN A 67 3.31 -15.29 -7.86
C ASN A 67 2.80 -14.73 -6.54
N VAL A 68 1.55 -14.27 -6.52
CA VAL A 68 0.86 -13.91 -5.28
C VAL A 68 0.64 -15.14 -4.41
N VAL A 69 0.57 -14.94 -3.10
CA VAL A 69 0.25 -15.99 -2.14
C VAL A 69 -1.27 -16.19 -2.12
N LYS A 70 -1.73 -17.44 -2.26
CA LYS A 70 -3.15 -17.80 -2.15
C LYS A 70 -3.56 -17.92 -0.68
N VAL A 71 -4.84 -17.68 -0.40
CA VAL A 71 -5.40 -17.99 0.92
C VAL A 71 -5.35 -19.51 1.14
N PRO A 72 -4.98 -19.99 2.35
CA PRO A 72 -5.04 -21.42 2.67
C PRO A 72 -6.43 -21.99 2.39
N GLY A 73 -6.52 -23.05 1.58
CA GLY A 73 -7.79 -23.63 1.13
C GLY A 73 -8.14 -23.37 -0.35
N GLY A 74 -7.40 -22.53 -1.05
CA GLY A 74 -7.21 -22.58 -2.52
C GLY A 74 -8.35 -22.15 -3.44
N ASP A 75 -9.61 -22.13 -2.98
CA ASP A 75 -10.79 -21.84 -3.81
C ASP A 75 -11.32 -20.40 -3.61
N ASP A 76 -10.42 -19.42 -3.55
CA ASP A 76 -10.81 -18.02 -3.30
C ASP A 76 -11.41 -17.30 -4.52
N TYR A 77 -11.15 -17.79 -5.74
CA TYR A 77 -11.65 -17.23 -7.00
C TYR A 77 -12.27 -18.30 -7.93
N ASP A 78 -13.31 -17.90 -8.67
CA ASP A 78 -13.82 -18.66 -9.81
C ASP A 78 -12.87 -18.59 -11.03
N ALA A 79 -13.13 -19.38 -12.08
CA ALA A 79 -12.27 -19.44 -13.27
C ALA A 79 -12.07 -18.09 -13.96
N THR A 80 -13.10 -17.25 -14.02
CA THR A 80 -13.03 -15.92 -14.65
C THR A 80 -12.15 -14.99 -13.80
N LYS A 81 -12.36 -14.96 -12.49
CA LYS A 81 -11.55 -14.17 -11.56
C LYS A 81 -10.10 -14.66 -11.51
N GLU A 82 -9.86 -15.96 -11.56
CA GLU A 82 -8.51 -16.51 -11.60
C GLU A 82 -7.80 -16.09 -12.91
N GLN A 83 -8.51 -16.10 -14.04
CA GLN A 83 -7.95 -15.59 -15.31
C GLN A 83 -7.63 -14.10 -15.26
N GLN A 84 -8.49 -13.30 -14.64
CA GLN A 84 -8.37 -11.83 -14.64
C GLN A 84 -7.46 -11.29 -13.54
N PHE A 85 -7.44 -11.93 -12.37
CA PHE A 85 -6.81 -11.42 -11.14
C PHE A 85 -6.01 -12.48 -10.37
N GLY A 86 -5.86 -13.70 -10.91
CA GLY A 86 -5.19 -14.79 -10.21
C GLY A 86 -3.76 -14.46 -9.77
N ASN A 87 -3.08 -13.56 -10.48
CA ASN A 87 -1.76 -13.05 -10.11
C ASN A 87 -1.71 -11.55 -9.79
N ALA A 88 -2.86 -10.94 -9.55
CA ALA A 88 -2.98 -9.54 -9.19
C ALA A 88 -2.72 -9.34 -7.68
N ALA A 89 -1.93 -8.32 -7.37
CA ALA A 89 -1.70 -7.81 -6.02
C ALA A 89 -2.23 -6.39 -5.91
N ASN A 90 -2.74 -6.03 -4.73
CA ASN A 90 -2.95 -4.62 -4.43
C ASN A 90 -1.61 -3.97 -4.10
N VAL A 91 -1.40 -2.79 -4.66
CA VAL A 91 -0.20 -2.00 -4.50
C VAL A 91 -0.57 -0.67 -3.87
N ILE A 92 0.23 -0.25 -2.89
CA ILE A 92 0.11 1.08 -2.30
C ILE A 92 1.32 1.90 -2.74
N GLY A 93 1.07 2.94 -3.53
CA GLY A 93 2.05 4.00 -3.78
C GLY A 93 2.05 4.99 -2.62
N THR A 94 3.23 5.30 -2.06
CA THR A 94 3.39 6.29 -0.98
C THR A 94 4.71 7.02 -1.09
N ASN A 95 4.77 8.25 -0.57
CA ASN A 95 6.01 9.01 -0.44
C ASN A 95 6.79 8.68 0.86
N ASP A 96 6.14 8.05 1.84
CA ASP A 96 6.80 7.63 3.07
C ASP A 96 6.02 6.44 3.66
N SER A 97 6.60 5.25 3.54
CA SER A 97 5.93 4.04 4.04
C SER A 97 5.93 3.93 5.57
N SER A 98 6.88 4.57 6.27
CA SER A 98 6.96 4.51 7.74
C SER A 98 5.78 5.19 8.43
N LYS A 99 5.08 6.07 7.70
CA LYS A 99 3.92 6.82 8.16
C LYS A 99 2.58 6.17 7.83
N LEU A 100 2.57 5.03 7.12
CA LEU A 100 1.33 4.29 6.90
C LEU A 100 0.82 3.77 8.24
N ASN A 101 -0.50 3.84 8.45
CA ASN A 101 -1.13 3.46 9.71
C ASN A 101 -0.72 2.07 10.19
N VAL A 102 -0.60 1.10 9.28
CA VAL A 102 -0.19 -0.27 9.59
C VAL A 102 1.19 -0.37 10.24
N PHE A 103 2.10 0.56 9.95
CA PHE A 103 3.43 0.63 10.57
C PHE A 103 3.43 1.50 11.84
N THR A 104 2.70 2.62 11.85
CA THR A 104 2.63 3.49 13.04
C THR A 104 1.84 2.84 14.19
N SER A 105 0.82 2.03 13.89
CA SER A 105 0.10 1.20 14.86
C SER A 105 0.89 -0.02 15.31
N ARG A 106 2.02 -0.32 14.66
CA ARG A 106 2.86 -1.53 14.86
C ARG A 106 2.13 -2.84 14.55
N THR A 107 1.07 -2.80 13.75
CA THR A 107 0.44 -4.00 13.20
C THR A 107 1.42 -4.74 12.29
N LEU A 108 2.15 -3.98 11.45
CA LEU A 108 3.24 -4.46 10.64
C LEU A 108 4.57 -3.88 11.12
N GLY A 109 5.64 -4.62 10.92
CA GLY A 109 7.01 -4.20 11.22
C GLY A 109 7.99 -4.55 10.11
N MET A 110 9.20 -4.01 10.17
CA MET A 110 10.26 -4.37 9.24
C MET A 110 10.88 -5.73 9.62
N ALA A 111 11.07 -6.59 8.63
CA ALA A 111 11.86 -7.81 8.74
C ALA A 111 13.31 -7.55 8.28
N GLU A 112 13.46 -6.87 7.14
CA GLU A 112 14.76 -6.57 6.53
C GLU A 112 14.69 -5.27 5.71
N GLY A 113 15.84 -4.60 5.55
CA GLY A 113 15.96 -3.41 4.71
C GLY A 113 15.38 -2.16 5.35
N ARG A 114 14.69 -1.34 4.54
CA ARG A 114 14.21 -0.01 4.96
C ARG A 114 12.86 0.36 4.38
N HIS A 115 12.23 1.34 5.01
CA HIS A 115 11.06 2.02 4.48
C HIS A 115 11.35 2.79 3.17
N LEU A 116 10.33 2.89 2.31
CA LEU A 116 10.26 3.81 1.18
C LEU A 116 10.27 5.26 1.65
N LYS A 117 10.96 6.12 0.88
CA LYS A 117 11.11 7.56 1.08
C LYS A 117 10.75 8.31 -0.22
N ALA A 118 10.45 9.59 -0.11
CA ALA A 118 9.97 10.40 -1.23
C ALA A 118 10.99 10.54 -2.38
N SER A 119 12.28 10.37 -2.09
CA SER A 119 13.35 10.38 -3.08
C SER A 119 13.47 9.07 -3.88
N ASP A 120 12.87 7.99 -3.40
CA ASP A 120 12.96 6.70 -4.05
C ASP A 120 12.15 6.68 -5.34
N LYS A 121 12.70 6.02 -6.37
CA LYS A 121 12.05 5.83 -7.67
C LYS A 121 12.19 4.38 -8.07
N TYR A 122 11.11 3.80 -8.57
CA TYR A 122 11.09 2.39 -9.00
C TYR A 122 11.60 1.45 -7.91
N THR A 123 11.13 1.66 -6.69
CA THR A 123 11.44 0.81 -5.54
C THR A 123 10.16 0.29 -4.91
N SER A 124 10.23 -0.89 -4.31
CA SER A 124 9.11 -1.53 -3.64
C SER A 124 9.50 -2.05 -2.27
N MET A 125 8.48 -2.30 -1.46
CA MET A 125 8.57 -3.15 -0.28
C MET A 125 7.56 -4.28 -0.44
N ILE A 126 7.89 -5.47 0.07
CA ILE A 126 7.02 -6.64 -0.03
C ILE A 126 6.85 -7.33 1.33
N HIS A 127 5.74 -8.05 1.49
CA HIS A 127 5.52 -8.88 2.67
C HIS A 127 6.47 -10.09 2.66
N GLU A 128 6.87 -10.57 3.84
CA GLU A 128 7.80 -11.69 3.99
C GLU A 128 7.29 -12.99 3.34
N ASP A 129 5.98 -13.22 3.31
CA ASP A 129 5.42 -14.43 2.70
C ASP A 129 5.50 -14.39 1.18
N LEU A 130 5.28 -13.21 0.57
CA LEU A 130 5.51 -13.04 -0.86
C LEU A 130 6.99 -13.24 -1.19
N ALA A 131 7.88 -12.72 -0.33
CA ALA A 131 9.32 -12.88 -0.48
C ALA A 131 9.72 -14.36 -0.43
N LYS A 132 9.29 -15.08 0.61
CA LYS A 132 9.57 -16.51 0.80
C LYS A 132 9.01 -17.37 -0.34
N ALA A 133 7.76 -17.15 -0.74
CA ALA A 133 7.10 -17.93 -1.79
C ALA A 133 7.78 -17.79 -3.16
N ASN A 134 8.49 -16.69 -3.39
CA ASN A 134 9.14 -16.39 -4.66
C ASN A 134 10.68 -16.39 -4.57
N GLY A 135 11.26 -16.72 -3.42
CA GLY A 135 12.71 -16.67 -3.21
C GLY A 135 13.33 -15.27 -3.36
N LEU A 136 12.55 -14.21 -3.12
CA LEU A 136 12.99 -12.82 -3.27
C LEU A 136 13.62 -12.29 -1.97
N LYS A 137 14.63 -11.43 -2.11
CA LYS A 137 15.30 -10.72 -1.01
C LYS A 137 15.44 -9.22 -1.30
N VAL A 138 15.85 -8.44 -0.30
CA VAL A 138 16.24 -7.04 -0.51
C VAL A 138 17.36 -6.96 -1.56
N GLY A 139 17.22 -6.03 -2.51
CA GLY A 139 18.11 -5.86 -3.65
C GLY A 139 17.64 -6.60 -4.92
N ASP A 140 16.76 -7.59 -4.80
CA ASP A 140 16.14 -8.21 -5.98
C ASP A 140 15.11 -7.28 -6.62
N THR A 141 14.64 -7.65 -7.81
CA THR A 141 13.67 -6.84 -8.55
C THR A 141 12.33 -7.55 -8.70
N LEU A 142 11.25 -6.77 -8.59
CA LEU A 142 9.88 -7.20 -8.81
C LEU A 142 9.26 -6.38 -9.94
N THR A 143 8.70 -7.06 -10.95
CA THR A 143 8.02 -6.40 -12.07
C THR A 143 6.52 -6.37 -11.82
N LEU A 144 5.95 -5.17 -11.84
CA LEU A 144 4.52 -4.92 -11.73
C LEU A 144 3.97 -4.57 -13.11
N LYS A 145 2.80 -5.10 -13.45
CA LYS A 145 2.07 -4.79 -14.68
C LYS A 145 0.68 -4.26 -14.32
N ALA A 146 0.26 -3.16 -14.90
CA ALA A 146 -1.11 -2.68 -14.73
C ALA A 146 -2.11 -3.77 -15.17
N ASN A 147 -3.07 -4.08 -14.31
CA ASN A 147 -4.09 -5.08 -14.62
C ASN A 147 -5.22 -4.43 -15.44
N ALA A 148 -5.44 -4.91 -16.66
CA ALA A 148 -6.41 -4.32 -17.58
C ALA A 148 -7.88 -4.54 -17.17
N TYR A 149 -8.14 -5.45 -16.24
CA TYR A 149 -9.48 -5.75 -15.71
C TYR A 149 -9.79 -4.94 -14.44
N ASP A 150 -8.82 -4.22 -13.88
CA ASP A 150 -9.07 -3.33 -12.76
C ASP A 150 -10.06 -2.24 -13.17
N ALA A 151 -11.18 -2.11 -12.45
CA ALA A 151 -12.24 -1.18 -12.80
C ALA A 151 -11.77 0.28 -12.80
N ASP A 152 -10.82 0.64 -11.93
CA ASP A 152 -10.25 1.98 -11.88
C ASP A 152 -9.13 2.21 -12.94
N ASN A 153 -8.74 1.17 -13.69
CA ASN A 153 -7.88 1.27 -14.87
C ASN A 153 -8.73 1.46 -16.14
N GLU A 154 -9.39 2.61 -16.24
CA GLU A 154 -10.29 2.95 -17.35
C GLU A 154 -9.61 2.94 -18.72
N SER A 155 -8.30 3.16 -18.76
CA SER A 155 -7.49 3.10 -19.99
C SER A 155 -7.12 1.68 -20.42
N HIS A 156 -7.47 0.66 -19.63
CA HIS A 156 -7.03 -0.72 -19.80
C HIS A 156 -5.51 -0.84 -19.99
N SER A 157 -4.75 0.02 -19.29
CA SER A 157 -3.30 0.05 -19.39
C SER A 157 -2.71 -1.31 -19.03
N THR A 158 -1.69 -1.71 -19.77
CA THR A 158 -0.88 -2.90 -19.53
C THR A 158 0.59 -2.53 -19.28
N ALA A 159 0.83 -1.25 -18.95
CA ALA A 159 2.17 -0.73 -18.69
C ALA A 159 2.86 -1.53 -17.58
N THR A 160 4.17 -1.70 -17.73
CA THR A 160 5.00 -2.42 -16.78
C THR A 160 6.00 -1.50 -16.11
N VAL A 161 6.32 -1.80 -14.86
CA VAL A 161 7.36 -1.13 -14.11
C VAL A 161 8.16 -2.16 -13.34
N LYS A 162 9.48 -2.14 -13.53
CA LYS A 162 10.42 -2.95 -12.76
C LYS A 162 10.85 -2.16 -11.54
N THR A 163 10.69 -2.75 -10.36
CA THR A 163 11.05 -2.12 -9.09
C THR A 163 12.17 -2.88 -8.39
N THR A 164 13.00 -2.19 -7.61
CA THR A 164 13.98 -2.82 -6.70
C THR A 164 13.38 -2.93 -5.31
N ILE A 165 13.45 -4.11 -4.71
CA ILE A 165 12.96 -4.36 -3.35
C ILE A 165 13.95 -3.75 -2.37
N VAL A 166 13.52 -2.73 -1.63
CA VAL A 166 14.37 -2.04 -0.64
C VAL A 166 14.01 -2.41 0.80
N GLY A 167 12.92 -3.12 1.01
CA GLY A 167 12.50 -3.57 2.33
C GLY A 167 11.53 -4.75 2.26
N ILE A 168 11.64 -5.62 3.26
CA ILE A 168 10.71 -6.72 3.51
C ILE A 168 10.04 -6.44 4.85
N PHE A 169 8.72 -6.41 4.86
CA PHE A 169 7.93 -6.22 6.07
C PHE A 169 7.23 -7.52 6.49
N LYS A 170 6.84 -7.58 7.76
CA LYS A 170 6.24 -8.74 8.41
C LYS A 170 5.10 -8.35 9.32
N GLY A 171 4.35 -9.36 9.75
CA GLY A 171 3.27 -9.25 10.70
C GLY A 171 1.96 -9.71 10.07
N ASP A 172 1.09 -10.26 10.92
CA ASP A 172 -0.19 -10.77 10.48
C ASP A 172 -1.30 -9.78 10.83
N SER A 173 -2.27 -9.64 9.93
CA SER A 173 -3.55 -9.09 10.35
C SER A 173 -4.28 -10.17 11.16
N ALA A 174 -4.84 -9.80 12.31
CA ALA A 174 -5.70 -10.70 13.08
C ALA A 174 -7.01 -11.07 12.34
N ARG A 175 -7.28 -10.43 11.19
CA ARG A 175 -8.48 -10.63 10.39
C ARG A 175 -8.26 -11.80 9.44
N LYS A 176 -9.14 -12.81 9.55
CA LYS A 176 -9.25 -13.83 8.49
C LYS A 176 -9.76 -13.17 7.23
N VAL A 177 -9.06 -13.41 6.13
CA VAL A 177 -9.42 -12.89 4.81
C VAL A 177 -10.12 -13.96 3.99
N SER A 178 -11.07 -13.56 3.16
CA SER A 178 -11.83 -14.50 2.32
C SER A 178 -11.21 -14.72 0.95
N SER A 179 -10.36 -13.80 0.50
CA SER A 179 -9.66 -13.88 -0.78
C SER A 179 -8.28 -13.27 -0.77
N ARG A 180 -7.42 -13.64 -1.72
CA ARG A 180 -6.05 -13.09 -1.80
C ARG A 180 -5.99 -11.59 -2.03
N ALA A 181 -7.01 -10.97 -2.65
CA ALA A 181 -7.12 -9.52 -2.76
C ALA A 181 -7.20 -8.82 -1.39
N GLU A 182 -7.64 -9.52 -0.34
CA GLU A 182 -7.75 -8.95 1.00
C GLU A 182 -6.46 -9.07 1.82
N LEU A 183 -5.44 -9.81 1.35
CA LEU A 183 -4.17 -10.01 2.08
C LEU A 183 -3.33 -8.73 2.25
N THR A 184 -3.78 -7.63 1.65
CA THR A 184 -3.13 -6.31 1.67
C THR A 184 -3.94 -5.25 2.42
N ALA A 185 -5.11 -5.64 2.97
CA ALA A 185 -6.07 -4.76 3.62
C ALA A 185 -5.88 -4.67 5.14
#